data_AF-A0A258WWU4-F1
#
_entry.id   AF-A0A258WWU4-F1
#
_cell.length_a   1.000
_cell.length_b   1.000
_cell.length_c   1.000
_cell.angle_alpha   90.00
_cell.angle_beta   90.00
_cell.angle_gamma   90.00
#
_symmetry.space_group_name_H-M   'P 1'
#
loop_
_entity.id
_entity.type
_entity.pdbx_description
1 polymer ?
#
loop_
_entity_poly.entity_id
_entity_poly.type
_entity_poly.pdbx_seq_one_letter_code
_entity_poly.pdbx_strand_id
1 'polypeptide(L)'
;MVKYLFVIVILTSSLMSAPTKCGGGSYFGGEAPDILNPKLTPKTKELCYSSFAIMHSGVSRTPLWAGEHLTKAGLSSHSERTNDFHAEEKLASDERAELKDYARSGFDRGHMAPSADMPNEKAQHESFSLANMIPQNQENNRGIWAKIEGATRNLAKDSGEIYIVSGPIFIGSNLQRIGGRVLVPAKIYKAIFDPSTGQGAAYLVDNSQGADYEVVSIAKIEEITGIRLFPKMSATSKQTAMKLPATNGSNFGGRSDRNALATKPYKVPAASVTVSAQCGSKRICREMNSCEEAMFYLNTCGISSLDGNHDGIPCSKLCK
;
A
#
# COMPACT_ATOMS: atom_id res chain seq x y z
N MET A 1 54.60 26.42 13.85
CA MET A 1 53.38 26.22 13.04
C MET A 1 52.50 25.20 13.76
N VAL A 2 51.43 25.66 14.41
CA VAL A 2 50.49 24.78 15.13
C VAL A 2 49.48 24.26 14.11
N LYS A 3 49.49 22.96 13.84
CA LYS A 3 48.47 22.30 13.00
C LYS A 3 47.23 22.06 13.86
N TYR A 4 46.17 22.81 13.60
CA TYR A 4 44.85 22.54 14.17
C TYR A 4 44.19 21.41 13.39
N LEU A 5 43.98 20.27 14.06
CA LEU A 5 43.19 19.15 13.54
C LEU A 5 41.71 19.50 13.73
N PHE A 6 41.03 19.87 12.65
CA PHE A 6 39.57 20.05 12.65
C PHE A 6 38.90 18.67 12.70
N VAL A 7 38.41 18.29 13.88
CA VAL A 7 37.50 17.15 14.04
C VAL A 7 36.12 17.60 13.58
N ILE A 8 35.71 17.19 12.38
CA ILE A 8 34.34 17.37 11.90
C ILE A 8 33.46 16.36 12.63
N VAL A 9 32.74 16.82 13.65
CA VAL A 9 31.69 16.04 14.30
C VAL A 9 30.46 16.07 13.38
N ILE A 10 30.25 14.99 12.63
CA ILE A 10 29.02 14.79 11.88
C ILE A 10 27.93 14.43 12.90
N LEU A 11 27.16 15.42 13.35
CA LEU A 11 25.92 15.17 14.08
C LEU A 11 24.93 14.51 13.13
N THR A 12 24.77 13.19 13.24
CA THR A 12 23.65 12.48 12.64
C THR A 12 22.39 12.88 13.41
N SER A 13 21.69 13.90 12.92
CA SER A 13 20.35 14.24 13.39
C SER A 13 19.42 13.07 13.07
N SER A 14 19.23 12.19 14.05
CA SER A 14 18.19 11.17 13.99
C SER A 14 16.86 11.91 13.99
N LEU A 15 16.19 11.97 12.84
CA LEU A 15 14.82 12.44 12.74
C LEU A 15 13.98 11.50 13.62
N MET A 16 13.73 11.93 14.86
CA MET A 16 12.84 11.23 15.77
C MET A 16 11.43 11.30 15.20
N SER A 17 10.82 10.16 14.95
CA SER A 17 9.41 10.06 14.59
C SER A 17 8.57 10.73 15.67
N ALA A 18 7.61 11.55 15.29
CA ALA A 18 6.70 12.15 16.26
C ALA A 18 5.68 11.10 16.74
N PRO A 19 5.32 11.08 18.03
CA PRO A 19 4.23 10.25 18.50
C PRO A 19 2.91 10.65 17.81
N THR A 20 2.05 9.68 17.53
CA THR A 20 0.73 9.97 16.94
C THR A 20 -0.12 10.82 17.90
N LYS A 21 -0.98 11.68 17.35
CA LYS A 21 -1.99 12.40 18.14
C LYS A 21 -3.22 11.55 18.47
N CYS A 22 -3.32 10.35 17.89
CA CYS A 22 -4.49 9.47 18.00
C CYS A 22 -4.43 8.45 19.16
N GLY A 23 -3.66 8.73 20.21
CA GLY A 23 -3.64 7.89 21.41
C GLY A 23 -2.88 6.56 21.25
N GLY A 24 -2.10 6.40 20.18
CA GLY A 24 -1.11 5.33 20.03
C GLY A 24 -1.65 3.96 19.59
N GLY A 25 -2.94 3.67 19.77
CA GLY A 25 -3.49 2.33 19.55
C GLY A 25 -3.46 1.83 18.10
N SER A 26 -3.53 2.71 17.11
CA SER A 26 -3.59 2.32 15.69
C SER A 26 -2.24 2.07 15.04
N TYR A 27 -1.14 2.42 15.70
CA TYR A 27 0.20 2.36 15.12
C TYR A 27 1.16 1.59 16.02
N PHE A 28 2.06 0.81 15.41
CA PHE A 28 3.03 0.03 16.17
C PHE A 28 3.94 0.94 17.00
N GLY A 29 3.95 0.71 18.31
CA GLY A 29 4.72 1.51 19.27
C GLY A 29 4.25 2.96 19.42
N GLY A 30 3.00 3.27 19.02
CA GLY A 30 2.41 4.59 19.17
C GLY A 30 3.01 5.67 18.27
N GLU A 31 3.69 5.29 17.20
CA GLU A 31 4.31 6.22 16.24
C GLU A 31 3.66 6.08 14.86
N ALA A 32 3.03 7.15 14.38
CA ALA A 32 2.47 7.20 13.04
C ALA A 32 3.58 7.11 11.98
N PRO A 33 3.27 6.67 10.75
CA PRO A 33 4.20 6.75 9.63
C PRO A 33 4.81 8.15 9.44
N ASP A 34 6.10 8.21 9.07
CA ASP A 34 6.78 9.49 8.76
C ASP A 34 6.71 9.79 7.26
N ILE A 35 6.37 11.02 6.90
CA ILE A 35 6.50 11.50 5.52
C ILE A 35 7.98 11.82 5.25
N LEU A 36 8.63 11.02 4.40
CA LEU A 36 10.02 11.24 3.98
C LEU A 36 10.11 12.10 2.72
N ASN A 37 9.09 12.05 1.85
CA ASN A 37 8.99 12.87 0.66
C ASN A 37 8.24 14.19 0.99
N PRO A 38 8.92 15.35 1.04
CA PRO A 38 8.31 16.62 1.43
C PRO A 38 7.16 17.07 0.51
N LYS A 39 7.06 16.51 -0.71
CA LYS A 39 5.94 16.78 -1.63
C LYS A 39 4.60 16.26 -1.11
N LEU A 40 4.61 15.30 -0.17
CA LEU A 40 3.41 14.74 0.42
C LEU A 40 2.92 15.53 1.64
N THR A 41 3.78 16.34 2.27
CA THR A 41 3.48 17.11 3.49
C THR A 41 2.41 18.21 3.34
N PRO A 42 2.26 18.91 2.20
CA PRO A 42 1.28 19.99 2.10
C PRO A 42 -0.15 19.51 2.35
N LYS A 43 -0.89 20.28 3.16
CA LYS A 43 -2.31 20.04 3.51
C LYS A 43 -2.57 18.64 4.11
N THR A 44 -1.60 18.10 4.85
CA THR A 44 -1.82 16.84 5.57
C THR A 44 -2.52 17.06 6.89
N LYS A 45 -3.49 16.20 7.22
CA LYS A 45 -4.15 16.19 8.52
C LYS A 45 -4.30 14.78 9.04
N GLU A 46 -3.77 14.55 10.25
CA GLU A 46 -4.03 13.32 10.98
C GLU A 46 -5.46 13.33 11.54
N LEU A 47 -6.22 12.28 11.26
CA LEU A 47 -7.60 12.08 11.68
C LEU A 47 -7.66 10.83 12.55
N CYS A 48 -8.17 11.01 13.77
CA CYS A 48 -8.30 9.94 14.75
C CYS A 48 -9.73 9.42 14.79
N TYR A 49 -9.88 8.12 14.56
CA TYR A 49 -11.13 7.38 14.71
C TYR A 49 -11.00 6.37 15.85
N SER A 50 -12.09 5.69 16.19
CA SER A 50 -12.10 4.78 17.34
C SER A 50 -11.26 3.51 17.17
N SER A 51 -11.10 3.01 15.94
CA SER A 51 -10.40 1.75 15.66
C SER A 51 -9.27 1.86 14.65
N PHE A 52 -9.06 3.04 14.07
CA PHE A 52 -8.02 3.30 13.07
C PHE A 52 -7.66 4.80 13.07
N ALA A 53 -6.56 5.13 12.40
CA ALA A 53 -6.11 6.51 12.23
C ALA A 53 -5.67 6.75 10.79
N ILE A 54 -5.94 7.95 10.27
CA ILE A 54 -5.66 8.30 8.88
C ILE A 54 -4.74 9.51 8.83
N MET A 55 -3.75 9.49 7.95
CA MET A 55 -3.15 10.74 7.46
C MET A 55 -3.83 11.11 6.15
N HIS A 56 -4.67 12.13 6.20
CA HIS A 56 -5.37 12.65 5.03
C HIS A 56 -4.50 13.63 4.26
N SER A 57 -4.58 13.65 2.92
CA SER A 57 -4.00 14.70 2.09
C SER A 57 -5.10 15.56 1.46
N GLY A 58 -5.10 16.85 1.77
CA GLY A 58 -5.98 17.82 1.11
C GLY A 58 -5.67 18.04 -0.37
N VAL A 59 -4.49 17.62 -0.84
CA VAL A 59 -4.09 17.70 -2.26
C VAL A 59 -4.73 16.58 -3.08
N SER A 60 -4.68 15.34 -2.59
CA SER A 60 -5.32 14.20 -3.24
C SER A 60 -6.81 14.08 -2.93
N ARG A 61 -7.23 14.63 -1.78
CA ARG A 61 -8.56 14.44 -1.17
C ARG A 61 -8.85 12.98 -0.81
N THR A 62 -7.78 12.24 -0.50
CA THR A 62 -7.77 10.82 -0.12
C THR A 62 -6.79 10.65 1.06
N PRO A 63 -6.76 9.49 1.73
CA PRO A 63 -5.69 9.21 2.67
C PRO A 63 -4.34 9.09 1.94
N LEU A 64 -3.24 9.48 2.59
CA LEU A 64 -1.90 8.98 2.30
C LEU A 64 -1.74 7.57 2.87
N TRP A 65 -2.30 7.33 4.06
CA TRP A 65 -2.44 6.01 4.66
C TRP A 65 -3.58 5.96 5.68
N ALA A 66 -4.05 4.74 5.95
CA ALA A 66 -4.79 4.37 7.15
C ALA A 66 -3.97 3.35 7.95
N GLY A 67 -3.86 3.57 9.27
CA GLY A 67 -3.23 2.65 10.21
C GLY A 67 -4.26 1.94 11.08
N GLU A 68 -4.07 0.64 11.27
CA GLU A 68 -4.98 -0.24 12.02
C GLU A 68 -4.16 -1.15 12.94
N HIS A 69 -4.74 -1.48 14.10
CA HIS A 69 -4.26 -2.54 14.98
C HIS A 69 -5.36 -3.59 15.10
N LEU A 70 -5.14 -4.73 14.43
CA LEU A 70 -6.09 -5.83 14.49
C LEU A 70 -5.63 -6.82 15.54
N THR A 71 -6.52 -7.13 16.46
CA THR A 71 -6.33 -8.19 17.45
C THR A 71 -7.36 -9.29 17.22
N LYS A 72 -6.99 -10.53 17.56
CA LYS A 72 -7.91 -11.67 17.56
C LYS A 72 -9.19 -11.38 18.36
N ALA A 73 -9.06 -10.70 19.50
CA ALA A 73 -10.19 -10.29 20.33
C ALA A 73 -11.05 -9.23 19.61
N GLY A 74 -10.45 -8.21 19.01
CA GLY A 74 -11.17 -7.18 18.25
C GLY A 74 -11.96 -7.75 17.07
N LEU A 75 -11.43 -8.77 16.39
CA LEU A 75 -12.09 -9.44 15.26
C LEU A 75 -13.18 -10.46 15.68
N SER A 76 -13.39 -10.67 16.98
CA SER A 76 -14.47 -11.54 17.47
C SER A 76 -15.82 -10.82 17.57
N SER A 77 -15.80 -9.48 17.61
CA SER A 77 -16.97 -8.62 17.54
C SER A 77 -17.10 -8.03 16.15
N HIS A 78 -18.30 -8.08 15.57
CA HIS A 78 -18.58 -7.49 14.27
C HIS A 78 -19.88 -6.68 14.35
N SER A 79 -19.88 -5.52 13.70
CA SER A 79 -21.06 -4.68 13.53
C SER A 79 -21.51 -4.70 12.07
N GLU A 80 -22.82 -4.71 11.84
CA GLU A 80 -23.40 -4.76 10.50
C GLU A 80 -22.92 -3.61 9.62
N ARG A 81 -22.69 -3.90 8.35
CA ARG A 81 -22.27 -2.92 7.36
C ARG A 81 -23.42 -1.96 7.04
N THR A 82 -23.23 -0.67 7.28
CA THR A 82 -24.27 0.35 7.11
C THR A 82 -24.31 1.00 5.72
N ASN A 83 -23.20 0.99 4.97
CA ASN A 83 -23.04 1.76 3.71
C ASN A 83 -23.24 3.28 3.88
N ASP A 84 -23.01 3.81 5.08
CA ASP A 84 -23.26 5.22 5.44
C ASP A 84 -22.11 6.15 5.03
N PHE A 85 -21.84 6.21 3.72
CA PHE A 85 -20.77 7.05 3.17
C PHE A 85 -21.08 8.54 3.36
N HIS A 86 -20.14 9.27 3.98
CA HIS A 86 -20.31 10.70 4.27
C HIS A 86 -18.98 11.46 4.14
N ALA A 87 -19.08 12.78 3.90
CA ALA A 87 -17.91 13.64 3.85
C ALA A 87 -17.33 13.84 5.26
N GLU A 88 -16.00 13.99 5.35
CA GLU A 88 -15.34 14.24 6.62
C GLU A 88 -15.47 15.72 7.03
N GLU A 89 -16.27 16.02 8.04
CA GLU A 89 -16.55 17.39 8.49
C GLU A 89 -15.40 18.04 9.25
N LYS A 90 -14.43 17.26 9.73
CA LYS A 90 -13.21 17.81 10.32
C LYS A 90 -12.27 18.40 9.26
N LEU A 91 -12.50 18.18 7.97
CA LEU A 91 -11.69 18.69 6.88
C LEU A 91 -12.36 19.88 6.18
N ALA A 92 -11.56 20.81 5.67
CA ALA A 92 -12.07 21.89 4.84
C ALA A 92 -12.72 21.33 3.56
N SER A 93 -13.78 21.99 3.08
CA SER A 93 -14.56 21.52 1.94
C SER A 93 -13.77 21.46 0.63
N ASP A 94 -12.71 22.26 0.49
CA ASP A 94 -11.77 22.22 -0.64
C ASP A 94 -10.69 21.14 -0.49
N GLU A 95 -10.54 20.55 0.69
CA GLU A 95 -9.52 19.55 1.03
C GLU A 95 -10.09 18.13 1.24
N ARG A 96 -11.41 17.95 1.26
CA ARG A 96 -12.07 16.64 1.40
C ARG A 96 -12.74 16.16 0.11
N ALA A 97 -12.98 14.87 -0.01
CA ALA A 97 -13.86 14.35 -1.06
C ALA A 97 -15.33 14.51 -0.67
N GLU A 98 -16.20 14.63 -1.68
CA GLU A 98 -17.65 14.67 -1.53
C GLU A 98 -18.28 13.50 -2.30
N LEU A 99 -19.49 13.07 -1.91
CA LEU A 99 -20.17 11.96 -2.61
C LEU A 99 -20.37 12.22 -4.11
N LYS A 100 -20.57 13.48 -4.49
CA LYS A 100 -20.68 13.90 -5.89
C LYS A 100 -19.40 13.69 -6.71
N ASP A 101 -18.23 13.65 -6.07
CA ASP A 101 -16.96 13.42 -6.75
C ASP A 101 -16.89 11.97 -7.27
N TYR A 102 -17.48 11.02 -6.52
CA TYR A 102 -17.55 9.60 -6.85
C TYR A 102 -18.73 9.23 -7.75
N ALA A 103 -19.84 9.98 -7.68
CA ALA A 103 -21.04 9.70 -8.44
C ALA A 103 -20.75 9.63 -9.96
N ARG A 104 -21.10 8.50 -10.59
CA ARG A 104 -20.89 8.23 -12.04
C ARG A 104 -19.43 8.34 -12.50
N SER A 105 -18.46 8.22 -11.60
CA SER A 105 -17.03 8.30 -11.94
C SER A 105 -16.46 7.02 -12.57
N GLY A 106 -17.17 5.89 -12.42
CA GLY A 106 -16.66 4.56 -12.76
C GLY A 106 -15.86 3.89 -11.63
N PHE A 107 -15.49 4.62 -10.58
CA PHE A 107 -14.73 4.09 -9.44
C PHE A 107 -15.64 3.79 -8.24
N ASP A 108 -15.27 2.76 -7.49
CA ASP A 108 -15.80 2.49 -6.16
C ASP A 108 -15.18 3.44 -5.13
N ARG A 109 -15.85 3.55 -3.98
CA ARG A 109 -15.31 4.14 -2.75
C ARG A 109 -14.57 3.04 -1.98
N GLY A 110 -13.29 2.89 -2.30
CA GLY A 110 -12.43 1.83 -1.78
C GLY A 110 -11.91 2.16 -0.38
N HIS A 111 -12.17 1.29 0.61
CA HIS A 111 -11.75 1.50 1.99
C HIS A 111 -10.25 1.21 2.15
N MET A 112 -9.53 2.04 2.92
CA MET A 112 -8.18 1.70 3.39
C MET A 112 -8.21 0.96 4.73
N ALA A 113 -9.03 1.42 5.66
CA ALA A 113 -9.46 0.68 6.86
C ALA A 113 -10.82 0.01 6.60
N PRO A 114 -10.90 -1.34 6.45
CA PRO A 114 -12.10 -2.00 5.97
C PRO A 114 -13.25 -1.98 7.00
N SER A 115 -14.48 -1.79 6.52
CA SER A 115 -15.70 -1.91 7.33
C SER A 115 -15.82 -3.28 8.04
N ALA A 116 -15.28 -4.35 7.45
CA ALA A 116 -15.28 -5.68 8.05
C ALA A 116 -14.38 -5.82 9.29
N ASP A 117 -13.48 -4.86 9.51
CA ASP A 117 -12.52 -4.85 10.62
C ASP A 117 -13.07 -4.04 11.82
N MET A 118 -14.23 -3.40 11.67
CA MET A 118 -14.80 -2.48 12.67
C MET A 118 -15.61 -3.23 13.75
N PRO A 119 -15.28 -3.04 15.04
CA PRO A 119 -15.84 -3.85 16.13
C PRO A 119 -17.21 -3.39 16.64
N ASN A 120 -17.65 -2.19 16.30
CA ASN A 120 -18.91 -1.59 16.78
C ASN A 120 -19.48 -0.58 15.79
N GLU A 121 -20.72 -0.14 16.02
CA GLU A 121 -21.46 0.76 15.12
C GLU A 121 -20.75 2.11 14.91
N LYS A 122 -20.11 2.66 15.96
CA LYS A 122 -19.37 3.91 15.86
C LYS A 122 -18.17 3.75 14.92
N ALA A 123 -17.36 2.71 15.12
CA ALA A 123 -16.24 2.39 14.24
C ALA A 123 -16.72 2.11 12.81
N GLN A 124 -17.88 1.44 12.66
CA GLN A 124 -18.49 1.21 11.36
C GLN A 124 -18.79 2.51 10.64
N HIS A 125 -19.58 3.40 11.25
CA HIS A 125 -19.87 4.71 10.67
C HIS A 125 -18.56 5.45 10.30
N GLU A 126 -17.60 5.52 11.23
CA GLU A 126 -16.30 6.16 10.98
C GLU A 126 -15.55 5.59 9.76
N SER A 127 -15.60 4.27 9.55
CA SER A 127 -14.97 3.62 8.38
C SER A 127 -15.56 4.07 7.05
N PHE A 128 -16.80 4.59 7.03
CA PHE A 128 -17.47 5.10 5.85
C PHE A 128 -17.19 6.58 5.54
N SER A 129 -16.40 7.27 6.39
CA SER A 129 -15.92 8.61 6.08
C SER A 129 -15.14 8.61 4.76
N LEU A 130 -15.41 9.57 3.87
CA LEU A 130 -14.69 9.69 2.59
C LEU A 130 -13.20 10.00 2.76
N ALA A 131 -12.74 10.41 3.96
CA ALA A 131 -11.32 10.49 4.27
C ALA A 131 -10.62 9.13 4.33
N ASN A 132 -11.37 8.03 4.48
CA ASN A 132 -10.91 6.64 4.41
C ASN A 132 -11.03 6.04 3.00
N MET A 133 -11.46 6.83 2.01
CA MET A 133 -11.74 6.33 0.66
C MET A 133 -10.70 6.75 -0.36
N ILE A 134 -10.43 5.83 -1.28
CA ILE A 134 -9.78 6.13 -2.56
C ILE A 134 -10.74 5.82 -3.71
N PRO A 135 -10.57 6.46 -4.88
CA PRO A 135 -11.15 5.97 -6.13
C PRO A 135 -10.51 4.62 -6.50
N GLN A 136 -11.23 3.54 -6.29
CA GLN A 136 -10.73 2.19 -6.54
C GLN A 136 -11.44 1.54 -7.74
N ASN A 137 -10.68 0.86 -8.59
CA ASN A 137 -11.26 0.07 -9.67
C ASN A 137 -12.22 -0.98 -9.07
N GLN A 138 -13.41 -1.14 -9.68
CA GLN A 138 -14.47 -1.98 -9.11
C GLN A 138 -14.08 -3.45 -9.00
N GLU A 139 -13.35 -3.97 -10.00
CA GLU A 139 -12.88 -5.36 -10.00
C GLU A 139 -11.77 -5.57 -8.98
N ASN A 140 -10.89 -4.58 -8.82
CA ASN A 140 -9.87 -4.60 -7.78
C ASN A 140 -10.50 -4.62 -6.37
N ASN A 141 -11.38 -3.64 -6.09
CA ASN A 141 -12.03 -3.45 -4.79
C ASN A 141 -12.82 -4.70 -4.37
N ARG A 142 -13.68 -5.19 -5.26
CA ARG A 142 -14.60 -6.31 -4.98
C ARG A 142 -13.92 -7.68 -5.14
N GLY A 143 -12.76 -7.72 -5.80
CA GLY A 143 -12.00 -8.92 -6.10
C GLY A 143 -10.77 -9.07 -5.22
N ILE A 144 -9.59 -8.77 -5.78
CA ILE A 144 -8.32 -9.08 -5.12
C ILE A 144 -8.13 -8.33 -3.81
N TRP A 145 -8.57 -7.08 -3.72
CA TRP A 145 -8.43 -6.29 -2.49
C TRP A 145 -9.26 -6.87 -1.35
N ALA A 146 -10.53 -7.21 -1.59
CA ALA A 146 -11.37 -7.91 -0.60
C ALA A 146 -10.76 -9.24 -0.13
N LYS A 147 -10.12 -10.00 -1.04
CA LYS A 147 -9.41 -11.24 -0.66
C LYS A 147 -8.18 -10.96 0.20
N ILE A 148 -7.41 -9.91 -0.11
CA ILE A 148 -6.27 -9.46 0.70
C ILE A 148 -6.73 -9.05 2.11
N GLU A 149 -7.84 -8.31 2.23
CA GLU A 149 -8.43 -7.95 3.52
C GLU A 149 -8.84 -9.20 4.32
N GLY A 150 -9.47 -10.18 3.67
CA GLY A 150 -9.82 -11.47 4.29
C GLY A 150 -8.61 -12.26 4.78
N ALA A 151 -7.58 -12.37 3.95
CA ALA A 151 -6.31 -13.01 4.30
C ALA A 151 -5.63 -12.30 5.49
N THR A 152 -5.68 -10.97 5.53
CA THR A 152 -5.12 -10.15 6.61
C THR A 152 -5.83 -10.39 7.94
N ARG A 153 -7.17 -10.46 7.94
CA ARG A 153 -7.95 -10.82 9.14
C ARG A 153 -7.63 -12.22 9.66
N ASN A 154 -7.43 -13.19 8.77
CA ASN A 154 -7.05 -14.55 9.17
C ASN A 154 -5.67 -14.57 9.81
N LEU A 155 -4.70 -13.88 9.21
CA LEU A 155 -3.37 -13.72 9.79
C LEU A 155 -3.43 -13.09 11.19
N ALA A 156 -4.23 -12.03 11.39
CA ALA A 156 -4.42 -11.42 12.70
C ALA A 156 -4.96 -12.40 13.76
N LYS A 157 -5.86 -13.31 13.37
CA LYS A 157 -6.40 -14.35 14.27
C LYS A 157 -5.37 -15.42 14.62
N ASP A 158 -4.50 -15.75 13.68
CA ASP A 158 -3.45 -16.75 13.84
C ASP A 158 -2.27 -16.20 14.67
N SER A 159 -1.80 -14.99 14.36
CA SER A 159 -0.70 -14.30 15.08
C SER A 159 -1.14 -13.70 16.42
N GLY A 160 -2.45 -13.52 16.64
CA GLY A 160 -3.01 -12.90 17.85
C GLY A 160 -3.18 -11.38 17.72
N GLU A 161 -2.17 -10.69 17.17
CA GLU A 161 -2.26 -9.29 16.78
C GLU A 161 -1.37 -8.98 15.58
N ILE A 162 -1.76 -7.98 14.77
CA ILE A 162 -0.93 -7.39 13.72
C ILE A 162 -1.19 -5.88 13.63
N TYR A 163 -0.18 -5.16 13.15
CA TYR A 163 -0.31 -3.75 12.81
C TYR A 163 -0.31 -3.60 11.29
N ILE A 164 -1.18 -2.75 10.78
CA ILE A 164 -1.42 -2.58 9.36
C ILE A 164 -1.27 -1.12 9.00
N VAL A 165 -0.63 -0.84 7.86
CA VAL A 165 -0.68 0.45 7.20
C VAL A 165 -1.10 0.21 5.75
N SER A 166 -2.25 0.73 5.36
CA SER A 166 -2.79 0.61 4.00
C SER A 166 -2.80 1.98 3.33
N GLY A 167 -2.50 2.07 2.04
CA GLY A 167 -2.53 3.35 1.36
C GLY A 167 -2.45 3.30 -0.16
N PRO A 168 -2.82 4.41 -0.82
CA PRO A 168 -2.62 4.59 -2.25
C PRO A 168 -1.15 4.89 -2.59
N ILE A 169 -0.78 4.61 -3.84
CA ILE A 169 0.46 5.06 -4.45
C ILE A 169 0.13 5.88 -5.71
N PHE A 170 0.54 7.15 -5.68
CA PHE A 170 0.34 8.11 -6.77
C PHE A 170 1.62 8.23 -7.59
N ILE A 171 1.78 7.35 -8.58
CA ILE A 171 2.94 7.31 -9.50
C ILE A 171 2.48 7.50 -10.95
N GLY A 172 3.35 8.08 -11.76
CA GLY A 172 3.08 8.41 -13.16
C GLY A 172 2.94 9.92 -13.40
N SER A 173 3.07 10.32 -14.67
CA SER A 173 3.03 11.74 -15.09
C SER A 173 1.62 12.30 -15.24
N ASN A 174 0.62 11.43 -15.46
CA ASN A 174 -0.78 11.82 -15.73
C ASN A 174 -1.73 11.06 -14.81
N LEU A 175 -1.87 11.53 -13.57
CA LEU A 175 -2.82 10.95 -12.61
C LEU A 175 -4.25 11.39 -12.94
N GLN A 176 -5.16 10.42 -13.08
CA GLN A 176 -6.58 10.67 -13.26
C GLN A 176 -7.19 11.33 -12.02
N ARG A 177 -8.26 12.10 -12.23
CA ARG A 177 -9.09 12.66 -11.16
C ARG A 177 -10.56 12.35 -11.38
N ILE A 178 -11.27 11.94 -10.33
CA ILE A 178 -12.74 11.89 -10.31
C ILE A 178 -13.28 13.22 -9.78
N GLY A 179 -14.47 13.62 -10.24
CA GLY A 179 -15.04 14.94 -9.93
C GLY A 179 -14.14 16.12 -10.32
N GLY A 180 -13.17 15.89 -11.21
CA GLY A 180 -12.12 16.86 -11.57
C GLY A 180 -11.11 17.17 -10.46
N ARG A 181 -11.19 16.53 -9.29
CA ARG A 181 -10.50 17.03 -8.09
C ARG A 181 -9.92 15.96 -7.16
N VAL A 182 -10.52 14.77 -7.04
CA VAL A 182 -10.00 13.68 -6.18
C VAL A 182 -9.06 12.80 -7.00
N LEU A 183 -7.82 12.63 -6.54
CA LEU A 183 -6.81 11.84 -7.26
C LEU A 183 -7.15 10.35 -7.26
N VAL A 184 -6.99 9.71 -8.42
CA VAL A 184 -7.05 8.25 -8.56
C VAL A 184 -5.63 7.69 -8.41
N PRO A 185 -5.39 6.75 -7.48
CA PRO A 185 -4.08 6.14 -7.34
C PRO A 185 -3.81 5.13 -8.44
N ALA A 186 -2.54 4.94 -8.78
CA ALA A 186 -2.11 3.94 -9.75
C ALA A 186 -1.97 2.55 -9.12
N LYS A 187 -1.50 2.50 -7.87
CA LYS A 187 -1.34 1.26 -7.08
C LYS A 187 -1.88 1.43 -5.67
N ILE A 188 -2.07 0.33 -4.97
CA ILE A 188 -2.56 0.26 -3.59
C ILE A 188 -1.69 -0.74 -2.85
N TYR A 189 -1.31 -0.44 -1.61
CA TYR A 189 -0.57 -1.36 -0.76
C TYR A 189 -1.29 -1.64 0.56
N LYS A 190 -1.07 -2.84 1.11
CA LYS A 190 -1.40 -3.20 2.50
C LYS A 190 -0.16 -3.76 3.16
N ALA A 191 0.51 -2.95 3.96
CA ALA A 191 1.70 -3.31 4.72
C ALA A 191 1.30 -3.86 6.08
N ILE A 192 1.87 -5.00 6.45
CA ILE A 192 1.54 -5.75 7.66
C ILE A 192 2.82 -5.98 8.45
N PHE A 193 2.76 -5.70 9.75
CA PHE A 193 3.80 -6.01 10.72
C PHE A 193 3.24 -6.95 11.78
N ASP A 194 3.94 -8.05 12.03
CA ASP A 194 3.61 -9.03 13.07
C ASP A 194 4.63 -8.89 14.23
N PRO A 195 4.22 -8.32 15.37
CA PRO A 195 5.11 -8.15 16.53
C PRO A 195 5.64 -9.46 17.10
N SER A 196 4.90 -10.57 16.96
CA SER A 196 5.30 -11.86 17.52
C SER A 196 6.54 -12.45 16.85
N THR A 197 6.73 -12.14 15.56
CA THR A 197 7.89 -12.57 14.78
C THR A 197 8.89 -11.44 14.56
N GLY A 198 8.48 -10.18 14.75
CA GLY A 198 9.26 -8.99 14.42
C GLY A 198 9.48 -8.80 12.92
N GLN A 199 8.66 -9.44 12.09
CA GLN A 199 8.74 -9.42 10.63
C GLN A 199 7.55 -8.68 10.01
N GLY A 200 7.71 -8.25 8.76
CA GLY A 200 6.65 -7.59 8.01
C GLY A 200 6.80 -7.76 6.50
N ALA A 201 5.72 -7.52 5.79
CA ALA A 201 5.66 -7.51 4.33
C ALA A 201 4.45 -6.69 3.89
N ALA A 202 4.37 -6.38 2.60
CA ALA A 202 3.22 -5.72 2.03
C ALA A 202 2.69 -6.46 0.81
N TYR A 203 1.36 -6.51 0.71
CA TYR A 203 0.72 -6.74 -0.59
C TYR A 203 0.79 -5.44 -1.40
N LEU A 204 1.13 -5.56 -2.68
CA LEU A 204 1.12 -4.46 -3.65
C LEU A 204 0.26 -4.87 -4.85
N VAL A 205 -0.72 -4.03 -5.19
CA VAL A 205 -1.65 -4.28 -6.31
C VAL A 205 -1.77 -3.05 -7.21
N ASP A 206 -1.98 -3.29 -8.51
CA ASP A 206 -2.42 -2.24 -9.43
C ASP A 206 -3.88 -1.86 -9.17
N ASN A 207 -4.19 -0.57 -9.25
CA ASN A 207 -5.57 -0.07 -9.20
C ASN A 207 -6.27 -0.22 -10.55
N SER A 208 -6.24 -1.44 -11.10
CA SER A 208 -6.77 -1.80 -12.40
C SER A 208 -7.65 -3.04 -12.30
N GLN A 209 -8.22 -3.44 -13.44
CA GLN A 209 -8.80 -4.77 -13.56
C GLN A 209 -7.71 -5.83 -13.36
N GLY A 210 -8.10 -7.01 -12.87
CA GLY A 210 -7.20 -8.12 -12.61
C GLY A 210 -7.15 -8.55 -11.14
N ALA A 211 -6.41 -9.64 -10.91
CA ALA A 211 -6.26 -10.23 -9.58
C ALA A 211 -4.79 -10.43 -9.17
N ASP A 212 -3.86 -9.87 -9.95
CA ASP A 212 -2.44 -9.99 -9.69
C ASP A 212 -2.03 -9.11 -8.52
N TYR A 213 -1.09 -9.62 -7.73
CA TYR A 213 -0.50 -8.93 -6.61
C TYR A 213 0.93 -9.39 -6.39
N GLU A 214 1.72 -8.53 -5.79
CA GLU A 214 3.06 -8.85 -5.34
C GLU A 214 3.10 -8.88 -3.80
N VAL A 215 3.99 -9.71 -3.25
CA VAL A 215 4.39 -9.61 -1.84
C VAL A 215 5.79 -9.04 -1.81
N VAL A 216 5.93 -7.84 -1.26
CA VAL A 216 7.19 -7.09 -1.23
C VAL A 216 7.59 -6.74 0.20
N SER A 217 8.84 -6.35 0.38
CA SER A 217 9.35 -5.92 1.67
C SER A 217 8.77 -4.57 2.07
N ILE A 218 8.75 -4.28 3.38
CA ILE A 218 8.33 -2.97 3.89
C ILE A 218 9.21 -1.87 3.30
N ALA A 219 10.52 -2.08 3.26
CA ALA A 219 11.47 -1.12 2.70
C ALA A 219 11.17 -0.77 1.24
N LYS A 220 10.66 -1.74 0.44
CA LYS A 220 10.26 -1.47 -0.95
C LYS A 220 9.08 -0.50 -1.03
N ILE A 221 8.09 -0.64 -0.15
CA ILE A 221 6.97 0.31 -0.12
C ILE A 221 7.45 1.67 0.39
N GLU A 222 8.31 1.72 1.40
CA GLU A 222 8.87 2.99 1.90
C GLU A 222 9.66 3.74 0.79
N GLU A 223 10.41 3.01 -0.03
CA GLU A 223 11.12 3.56 -1.20
C GLU A 223 10.16 4.15 -2.24
N ILE A 224 9.12 3.40 -2.64
CA ILE A 224 8.17 3.83 -3.67
C ILE A 224 7.32 5.02 -3.20
N THR A 225 6.87 4.98 -1.94
CA THR A 225 5.94 5.96 -1.40
C THR A 225 6.64 7.21 -0.86
N GLY A 226 7.89 7.09 -0.42
CA GLY A 226 8.54 8.12 0.39
C GLY A 226 7.85 8.31 1.74
N ILE A 227 7.31 7.24 2.32
CA ILE A 227 6.68 7.22 3.64
C ILE A 227 7.34 6.10 4.45
N ARG A 228 7.84 6.41 5.66
CA ARG A 228 8.33 5.39 6.60
C ARG A 228 7.14 4.80 7.34
N LEU A 229 6.75 3.57 7.02
CA LEU A 229 5.49 2.97 7.46
C LEU A 229 5.47 2.55 8.92
N PHE A 230 6.57 1.96 9.41
CA PHE A 230 6.68 1.46 10.78
C PHE A 230 7.95 2.01 11.45
N PRO A 231 7.93 3.23 12.04
CA PRO A 231 9.14 3.85 12.59
C PRO A 231 9.84 3.03 13.68
N LYS A 232 9.06 2.29 14.50
CA LYS A 232 9.58 1.41 15.56
C LYS A 232 10.05 0.04 15.09
N MET A 233 9.84 -0.32 13.83
CA MET A 233 10.33 -1.59 13.28
C MET A 233 11.82 -1.48 12.91
N SER A 234 12.60 -2.50 13.21
CA SER A 234 14.04 -2.50 12.89
C SER A 234 14.28 -2.38 11.38
N ALA A 235 15.31 -1.63 10.98
CA ALA A 235 15.65 -1.45 9.56
C ALA A 235 15.93 -2.79 8.87
N THR A 236 16.59 -3.72 9.54
CA THR A 236 16.87 -5.07 9.01
C THR A 236 15.59 -5.86 8.77
N SER A 237 14.64 -5.83 9.71
CA SER A 237 13.35 -6.50 9.56
C SER A 237 12.56 -5.99 8.35
N LYS A 238 12.73 -4.71 7.98
CA LYS A 238 12.01 -4.11 6.85
C LYS A 238 12.50 -4.58 5.49
N GLN A 239 13.72 -5.11 5.39
CA GLN A 239 14.35 -5.46 4.12
C GLN A 239 13.87 -6.80 3.54
N THR A 240 13.50 -7.73 4.42
CA THR A 240 13.07 -9.08 4.02
C THR A 240 11.56 -9.19 4.21
N ALA A 241 10.84 -9.47 3.13
CA ALA A 241 9.41 -9.73 3.20
C ALA A 241 9.16 -11.04 3.96
N MET A 242 8.33 -10.99 5.00
CA MET A 242 7.75 -12.20 5.57
C MET A 242 6.80 -12.86 4.56
N LYS A 243 6.55 -14.17 4.74
CA LYS A 243 5.55 -14.86 3.94
C LYS A 243 4.15 -14.39 4.35
N LEU A 244 3.41 -13.84 3.41
CA LEU A 244 2.00 -13.52 3.59
C LEU A 244 1.09 -14.66 3.08
N PRO A 245 -0.11 -14.84 3.64
CA PRO A 245 -1.06 -15.84 3.15
C PRO A 245 -1.43 -15.63 1.68
N ALA A 246 -1.67 -16.71 0.95
CA ALA A 246 -2.22 -16.59 -0.39
C ALA A 246 -3.70 -16.15 -0.35
N THR A 247 -4.12 -15.34 -1.31
CA THR A 247 -5.49 -14.78 -1.38
C THR A 247 -6.54 -15.79 -1.88
N ASN A 248 -6.11 -16.97 -2.37
CA ASN A 248 -6.97 -17.99 -2.95
C ASN A 248 -7.67 -18.91 -1.93
N GLY A 249 -7.47 -18.70 -0.62
CA GLY A 249 -7.97 -19.58 0.45
C GLY A 249 -9.07 -19.00 1.36
N SER A 250 -9.48 -17.74 1.18
CA SER A 250 -10.52 -17.15 2.03
C SER A 250 -11.93 -17.52 1.51
N ASN A 251 -12.55 -18.53 2.13
CA ASN A 251 -13.99 -18.80 2.00
C ASN A 251 -14.78 -17.58 2.52
N PHE A 252 -15.15 -16.67 1.62
CA PHE A 252 -16.14 -15.65 1.93
C PHE A 252 -17.54 -16.27 1.86
N GLY A 253 -18.24 -16.27 3.00
CA GLY A 253 -19.65 -16.63 3.09
C GLY A 253 -20.50 -15.60 2.34
N GLY A 254 -20.84 -15.91 1.09
CA GLY A 254 -21.74 -15.14 0.23
C GLY A 254 -22.03 -15.92 -1.04
N ARG A 255 -23.31 -16.12 -1.33
CA ARG A 255 -23.92 -16.97 -2.38
C ARG A 255 -23.03 -17.32 -3.58
N SER A 256 -22.96 -18.63 -3.85
CA SER A 256 -22.31 -19.23 -5.00
C SER A 256 -22.97 -18.83 -6.32
N ASP A 257 -22.39 -17.87 -7.04
CA ASP A 257 -22.60 -17.76 -8.48
C ASP A 257 -21.63 -18.72 -9.18
N ARG A 258 -22.20 -19.86 -9.62
CA ARG A 258 -21.51 -20.87 -10.42
C ARG A 258 -21.29 -20.33 -11.83
N ASN A 259 -20.25 -19.53 -12.03
CA ASN A 259 -19.57 -19.46 -13.34
C ASN A 259 -18.18 -18.79 -13.24
N ALA A 260 -17.29 -19.32 -12.40
CA ALA A 260 -15.88 -18.95 -12.44
C ALA A 260 -15.14 -19.94 -13.36
N LEU A 261 -14.73 -19.45 -14.54
CA LEU A 261 -13.79 -20.13 -15.42
C LEU A 261 -12.52 -20.47 -14.63
N ALA A 262 -12.22 -21.77 -14.56
CA ALA A 262 -11.06 -22.29 -13.87
C ALA A 262 -9.77 -21.77 -14.50
N THR A 263 -9.04 -20.92 -13.80
CA THR A 263 -7.65 -20.60 -14.14
C THR A 263 -6.74 -21.63 -13.48
N LYS A 264 -5.93 -22.31 -14.30
CA LYS A 264 -4.92 -23.27 -13.83
C LYS A 264 -3.81 -22.53 -13.06
N PRO A 265 -3.28 -23.09 -11.97
CA PRO A 265 -2.18 -22.48 -11.23
C PRO A 265 -0.89 -22.54 -12.06
N TYR A 266 -0.27 -21.38 -12.31
CA TYR A 266 1.07 -21.28 -12.85
C TYR A 266 2.09 -21.65 -11.77
N LYS A 267 2.93 -22.67 -12.04
CA LYS A 267 4.03 -23.10 -11.16
C LYS A 267 5.18 -22.12 -11.28
N VAL A 268 5.58 -21.49 -10.18
CA VAL A 268 6.87 -20.81 -10.08
C VAL A 268 7.96 -21.87 -9.86
N PRO A 269 8.97 -21.99 -10.74
CA PRO A 269 10.14 -22.81 -10.45
C PRO A 269 11.05 -22.08 -9.47
N ALA A 270 11.47 -22.78 -8.43
CA ALA A 270 12.49 -22.32 -7.50
C ALA A 270 13.86 -22.32 -8.22
N ALA A 271 14.38 -21.14 -8.50
CA ALA A 271 15.79 -20.96 -8.84
C ALA A 271 16.35 -19.80 -8.01
N SER A 272 17.26 -20.16 -7.12
CA SER A 272 18.16 -19.28 -6.37
C SER A 272 18.93 -18.36 -7.30
N VAL A 273 18.88 -17.04 -7.09
CA VAL A 273 19.82 -16.11 -7.73
C VAL A 273 20.31 -15.07 -6.73
N THR A 274 21.63 -15.01 -6.63
CA THR A 274 22.46 -14.08 -5.89
C THR A 274 22.39 -12.65 -6.46
N VAL A 275 22.51 -11.67 -5.56
CA VAL A 275 22.48 -10.22 -5.81
C VAL A 275 23.72 -9.74 -6.58
N SER A 276 23.51 -9.04 -7.70
CA SER A 276 24.01 -7.67 -8.00
C SER A 276 24.03 -7.45 -9.52
N ALA A 277 22.98 -6.85 -10.07
CA ALA A 277 23.03 -6.31 -11.42
C ALA A 277 23.19 -4.79 -11.30
N GLN A 278 24.32 -4.25 -11.75
CA GLN A 278 24.50 -2.82 -11.99
C GLN A 278 24.22 -2.54 -13.47
N CYS A 279 23.78 -1.33 -13.78
CA CYS A 279 23.58 -0.90 -15.15
C CYS A 279 24.92 -0.88 -15.91
N GLY A 280 25.12 -1.83 -16.81
CA GLY A 280 26.29 -1.92 -17.68
C GLY A 280 26.14 -1.11 -18.98
N SER A 281 26.98 -1.43 -19.97
CA SER A 281 27.02 -0.75 -21.28
C SER A 281 26.01 -1.25 -22.31
N LYS A 282 25.24 -2.30 -21.99
CA LYS A 282 24.27 -2.90 -22.92
C LYS A 282 23.12 -1.94 -23.21
N ARG A 283 22.72 -1.83 -24.48
CA ARG A 283 21.67 -0.90 -24.95
C ARG A 283 20.67 -1.52 -25.93
N ILE A 284 20.94 -2.70 -26.47
CA ILE A 284 20.11 -3.32 -27.52
C ILE A 284 19.79 -4.79 -27.22
N CYS A 285 18.66 -5.27 -27.73
CA CYS A 285 18.11 -6.58 -27.37
C CYS A 285 19.02 -7.78 -27.65
N ARG A 286 19.91 -7.69 -28.65
CA ARG A 286 20.87 -8.77 -28.96
C ARG A 286 21.93 -8.98 -27.87
N GLU A 287 22.07 -8.04 -26.95
CA GLU A 287 23.05 -8.11 -25.86
C GLU A 287 22.45 -8.71 -24.57
N MET A 288 21.13 -8.89 -24.53
CA MET A 288 20.43 -9.44 -23.37
C MET A 288 20.44 -10.97 -23.43
N ASN A 289 20.84 -11.58 -22.32
CA ASN A 289 20.93 -13.03 -22.18
C ASN A 289 19.63 -13.65 -21.68
N SER A 290 18.75 -12.87 -21.04
CA SER A 290 17.43 -13.32 -20.57
C SER A 290 16.40 -12.19 -20.56
N CYS A 291 15.12 -12.55 -20.44
CA CYS A 291 14.06 -11.57 -20.32
C CYS A 291 14.19 -10.74 -19.03
N GLU A 292 14.58 -11.37 -17.92
CA GLU A 292 14.81 -10.70 -16.64
C GLU A 292 15.93 -9.66 -16.74
N GLU A 293 17.01 -9.96 -17.46
CA GLU A 293 18.07 -9.00 -17.73
C GLU A 293 17.55 -7.82 -18.58
N ALA A 294 16.77 -8.09 -19.63
CA ALA A 294 16.18 -7.06 -20.47
C ALA A 294 15.22 -6.15 -19.68
N MET A 295 14.42 -6.74 -18.79
CA MET A 295 13.52 -6.04 -17.87
C MET A 295 14.26 -5.16 -16.88
N PHE A 296 15.38 -5.64 -16.32
CA PHE A 296 16.23 -4.83 -15.46
C PHE A 296 16.79 -3.61 -16.21
N TYR A 297 17.29 -3.78 -17.43
CA TYR A 297 17.84 -2.66 -18.21
C TYR A 297 16.77 -1.65 -18.67
N LEU A 298 15.56 -2.11 -18.99
CA LEU A 298 14.45 -1.21 -19.32
C LEU A 298 14.00 -0.41 -18.10
N ASN A 299 13.70 -1.11 -17.00
CA ASN A 299 13.01 -0.51 -15.84
C ASN A 299 13.95 0.15 -14.84
N THR A 300 15.17 -0.36 -14.69
CA THR A 300 16.14 0.15 -13.72
C THR A 300 17.21 1.03 -14.38
N CYS A 301 17.63 0.68 -15.60
CA CYS A 301 18.67 1.43 -16.31
C CYS A 301 18.14 2.45 -17.32
N GLY A 302 16.82 2.51 -17.54
CA GLY A 302 16.16 3.49 -18.39
C GLY A 302 16.44 3.33 -19.89
N ILE A 303 16.78 2.12 -20.34
CA ILE A 303 17.10 1.86 -21.74
C ILE A 303 15.82 1.60 -22.54
N SER A 304 15.13 2.68 -22.90
CA SER A 304 13.87 2.62 -23.66
C SER A 304 14.01 2.00 -25.05
N SER A 305 15.21 1.96 -25.63
CA SER A 305 15.48 1.29 -26.91
C SER A 305 15.26 -0.22 -26.90
N LEU A 306 15.08 -0.82 -25.72
CA LEU A 306 14.73 -2.24 -25.59
C LEU A 306 13.25 -2.50 -25.82
N ASP A 307 12.39 -1.49 -25.63
CA ASP A 307 10.93 -1.55 -25.82
C ASP A 307 10.54 -0.78 -27.08
N GLY A 308 10.74 -1.42 -28.23
CA GLY A 308 10.56 -0.80 -29.56
C GLY A 308 9.11 -0.53 -29.95
N ASN A 309 8.14 -1.17 -29.30
CA ASN A 309 6.70 -0.98 -29.53
C ASN A 309 5.99 -0.28 -28.36
N HIS A 310 6.73 0.13 -27.32
CA HIS A 310 6.26 0.90 -26.18
C HIS A 310 5.13 0.21 -25.39
N ASP A 311 5.18 -1.11 -25.30
CA ASP A 311 4.20 -1.92 -24.55
C ASP A 311 4.67 -2.26 -23.13
N GLY A 312 5.86 -1.79 -22.73
CA GLY A 312 6.48 -2.07 -21.44
C GLY A 312 7.21 -3.41 -21.39
N ILE A 313 7.27 -4.17 -22.49
CA ILE A 313 7.95 -5.47 -22.58
C ILE A 313 9.20 -5.30 -23.47
N PRO A 314 10.41 -5.31 -22.89
CA PRO A 314 11.61 -5.19 -23.67
C PRO A 314 11.85 -6.46 -24.48
N CYS A 315 12.42 -6.31 -25.68
CA CYS A 315 12.95 -7.41 -26.46
C CYS A 315 11.91 -8.52 -26.71
N SER A 316 10.88 -8.20 -27.49
CA SER A 316 9.73 -9.07 -27.81
C SER A 316 10.03 -10.48 -28.34
N LYS A 317 11.28 -10.82 -28.70
CA LYS A 317 11.68 -12.20 -29.04
C LYS A 317 12.25 -12.98 -27.86
N LEU A 318 12.75 -12.30 -26.83
CA LEU A 318 13.37 -12.85 -25.63
C LEU A 318 12.36 -12.97 -24.47
N CYS A 319 11.35 -12.09 -24.43
CA CYS A 319 10.35 -12.00 -23.36
C CYS A 319 8.97 -12.59 -23.72
N LYS A 320 8.93 -13.59 -24.61
CA LYS A 320 7.70 -14.29 -25.01
C LYS A 320 7.40 -15.50 -24.16
#